data_AF-A0A8S9RFF0-F1
#
_entry.id   AF-A0A8S9RFF0-F1
#
_cell.length_a   1.000
_cell.length_b   1.000
_cell.length_c   1.000
_cell.angle_alpha   90.00
_cell.angle_beta   90.00
_cell.angle_gamma   90.00
#
_symmetry.space_group_name_H-M   'P 1'
#
loop_
_entity.id
_entity.type
_entity.pdbx_description
1 polymer ?
#
loop_
_entity_poly.entity_id
_entity_poly.type
_entity_poly.pdbx_seq_one_letter_code
_entity_poly.pdbx_strand_id
1 'polypeptide(L)'
;MAPKRGVKVVTKKKTEKVTNPLFERRPKQFGIGGALPPKKDLTRYIKWPKSIRLQRQKRILKQRLKVPPALNQFTKTLDKNLATQLFKLLMKYRPEDKAAKKDRLLKKAQAEAEGKPSESKKPIVVKYGLNHVTYLIEQNKAQLVVIAHDVDPIELVVWLPALCRKMEVPYCIVKGKSRLGTVVHQKTAACLCLTTVKNEDKLEFSKILEAIKEDPTNTRDKTIKLYPGMWHGLTSGEPDANVDLVFADIINWLDVRTGDATSLTANVEKVACNVQGEPKREQASLLGGLNGGGRRLVHRSSM
;
A
#
# COMPACT_ATOMS: atom_id res chain seq x y z
N MET A 1 19.06 -52.43 60.06
CA MET A 1 20.09 -52.55 59.00
C MET A 1 20.04 -51.31 58.11
N ALA A 2 21.08 -50.48 58.22
CA ALA A 2 21.49 -49.29 57.47
C ALA A 2 20.48 -48.50 56.58
N PRO A 3 20.15 -47.24 56.94
CA PRO A 3 19.66 -46.27 55.97
C PRO A 3 20.79 -45.84 55.00
N LYS A 4 20.44 -45.75 53.72
CA LYS A 4 21.34 -45.50 52.58
C LYS A 4 22.13 -44.20 52.75
N ARG A 5 23.46 -44.28 52.57
CA ARG A 5 24.38 -43.14 52.50
C ARG A 5 23.95 -42.19 51.38
N GLY A 6 23.62 -40.95 51.76
CA GLY A 6 23.42 -39.85 50.81
C GLY A 6 24.67 -39.59 49.98
N VAL A 7 24.49 -39.51 48.68
CA VAL A 7 25.53 -39.11 47.72
C VAL A 7 25.88 -37.65 48.02
N LYS A 8 27.10 -37.40 48.53
CA LYS A 8 27.68 -36.06 48.63
C LYS A 8 27.84 -35.50 47.21
N VAL A 9 27.11 -34.43 46.90
CA VAL A 9 27.38 -33.58 45.73
C VAL A 9 28.82 -33.08 45.86
N VAL A 10 29.69 -33.52 44.95
CA VAL A 10 31.07 -33.06 44.87
C VAL A 10 31.03 -31.58 44.48
N THR A 11 31.28 -30.72 45.44
CA THR A 11 31.54 -29.30 45.21
C THR A 11 32.78 -29.20 44.31
N LYS A 12 32.60 -28.73 43.08
CA LYS A 12 33.73 -28.39 42.19
C LYS A 12 34.64 -27.43 42.94
N LYS A 13 35.84 -27.90 43.30
CA LYS A 13 36.93 -27.07 43.84
C LYS A 13 37.12 -25.90 42.88
N LYS A 14 36.90 -24.67 43.35
CA LYS A 14 37.27 -23.47 42.61
C LYS A 14 38.78 -23.53 42.41
N THR A 15 39.22 -23.75 41.18
CA THR A 15 40.61 -23.55 40.81
C THR A 15 40.95 -22.08 41.05
N GLU A 16 41.88 -21.83 41.97
CA GLU A 16 42.41 -20.48 42.19
C GLU A 16 43.05 -20.02 40.89
N LYS A 17 42.54 -18.92 40.33
CA LYS A 17 43.11 -18.31 39.13
C LYS A 17 44.47 -17.75 39.53
N VAL A 18 45.53 -18.25 38.91
CA VAL A 18 46.90 -17.72 39.09
C VAL A 18 46.88 -16.23 38.70
N THR A 19 46.85 -15.33 39.68
CA THR A 19 46.93 -13.90 39.44
C THR A 19 48.38 -13.52 39.30
N ASN A 20 48.82 -13.30 38.06
CA ASN A 20 50.16 -12.78 37.79
C ASN A 20 50.24 -11.34 38.35
N PRO A 21 51.14 -11.05 39.31
CA PRO A 21 51.24 -9.75 39.97
C PRO A 21 51.63 -8.60 39.01
N LEU A 22 52.10 -8.91 37.79
CA LEU A 22 52.41 -7.93 36.76
C LEU A 22 51.16 -7.35 36.06
N PHE A 23 49.99 -7.99 36.19
CA PHE A 23 48.75 -7.53 35.55
C PHE A 23 47.74 -7.02 36.56
N GLU A 24 47.69 -5.69 36.72
CA GLU A 24 46.75 -5.02 37.60
C GLU A 24 45.41 -4.73 36.89
N ARG A 25 44.29 -4.95 37.59
CA ARG A 25 42.96 -4.51 37.11
C ARG A 25 42.84 -3.00 37.26
N ARG A 26 42.73 -2.27 36.15
CA ARG A 26 42.53 -0.80 36.13
C ARG A 26 41.12 -0.44 35.62
N PRO A 27 40.08 -0.56 36.46
CA PRO A 27 38.72 -0.22 36.05
C PRO A 27 38.61 1.28 35.84
N LYS A 28 38.04 1.70 34.70
CA LYS A 28 37.71 3.10 34.43
C LYS A 28 36.26 3.35 34.80
N GLN A 29 36.00 4.36 35.62
CA GLN A 29 34.64 4.80 35.92
C GLN A 29 34.16 5.71 34.78
N PHE A 30 33.33 5.16 33.90
CA PHE A 30 32.69 5.92 32.85
C PHE A 30 31.44 6.62 33.41
N GLY A 31 31.25 7.88 33.05
CA GLY A 31 30.17 8.70 33.58
C GLY A 31 30.45 10.18 33.38
N ILE A 32 29.51 11.03 33.76
CA ILE A 32 29.70 12.49 33.72
C ILE A 32 30.75 12.84 34.79
N GLY A 33 31.81 13.56 34.39
CA GLY A 33 32.93 13.90 35.28
C GLY A 33 33.91 12.76 35.58
N GLY A 34 33.73 11.59 34.97
CA GLY A 34 34.61 10.43 35.11
C GLY A 34 35.65 10.31 33.99
N ALA A 35 36.13 9.09 33.77
CA ALA A 35 37.07 8.77 32.69
C ALA A 35 36.44 8.98 31.29
N LEU A 36 37.29 9.29 30.30
CA LEU A 36 36.87 9.47 28.90
C LEU A 36 36.00 8.29 28.43
N PRO A 37 34.81 8.56 27.84
CA PRO A 37 33.91 7.51 27.42
C PRO A 37 34.55 6.67 26.29
N PRO A 38 34.23 5.36 26.22
CA PRO A 38 34.65 4.55 25.09
C PRO A 38 33.97 5.05 23.82
N LYS A 39 34.54 4.71 22.66
CA LYS A 39 33.90 4.98 21.36
C LYS A 39 32.54 4.27 21.32
N LYS A 40 31.47 5.02 21.08
CA LYS A 40 30.10 4.53 20.94
C LYS A 40 29.66 4.62 19.49
N ASP A 41 28.62 3.88 19.12
CA ASP A 41 27.97 4.07 17.83
C ASP A 41 27.28 5.45 17.78
N LEU A 42 27.76 6.32 16.91
CA LEU A 42 27.25 7.67 16.69
C LEU A 42 26.33 7.78 15.47
N THR A 43 25.98 6.68 14.78
CA THR A 43 25.18 6.70 13.54
C THR A 43 23.89 7.52 13.63
N ARG A 44 23.20 7.53 14.77
CA ARG A 44 22.00 8.35 14.99
C ARG A 44 22.30 9.85 15.11
N TYR A 45 23.44 10.21 15.71
CA TYR A 45 23.83 11.59 16.04
C TYR A 45 24.75 12.24 15.00
N ILE A 46 25.28 11.45 14.05
CA ILE A 46 26.06 11.97 12.93
C ILE A 46 25.22 12.93 12.09
N LYS A 47 25.83 14.05 11.70
CA LYS A 47 25.28 14.96 10.69
C LYS A 47 25.34 14.29 9.32
N TRP A 48 24.24 13.64 8.94
CA TRP A 48 24.14 12.96 7.65
C TRP A 48 24.26 13.93 6.44
N PRO A 49 24.89 13.49 5.34
CA PRO A 49 24.89 14.21 4.06
C PRO A 49 23.49 14.65 3.61
N LYS A 50 23.43 15.76 2.86
CA LYS A 50 22.17 16.41 2.47
C LYS A 50 21.21 15.46 1.73
N SER A 51 21.71 14.62 0.83
CA SER A 51 20.91 13.65 0.06
C SER A 51 20.19 12.63 0.95
N ILE A 52 20.90 12.04 1.92
CA ILE A 52 20.36 11.08 2.88
C ILE A 52 19.30 11.75 3.77
N ARG A 53 19.57 12.99 4.20
CA ARG A 53 18.62 13.77 5.00
C ARG A 53 17.32 14.03 4.23
N LEU A 54 17.42 14.48 2.98
CA LEU A 54 16.26 14.75 2.13
C LEU A 54 15.45 13.47 1.84
N GLN A 55 16.11 12.34 1.57
CA GLN A 55 15.43 11.05 1.38
C GLN A 55 14.66 10.59 2.63
N ARG A 56 15.28 10.71 3.82
CA ARG A 56 14.63 10.40 5.10
C ARG A 56 13.47 11.35 5.38
N GLN A 57 13.65 12.65 5.17
CA GLN A 57 12.59 13.66 5.31
C GLN A 57 11.42 13.39 4.36
N LYS A 58 11.69 13.08 3.08
CA LYS A 58 10.66 12.70 2.09
C LYS A 58 9.83 11.51 2.58
N ARG A 59 10.47 10.48 3.16
CA ARG A 59 9.78 9.32 3.73
C ARG A 59 8.90 9.70 4.93
N ILE A 60 9.44 10.50 5.87
CA ILE A 60 8.69 10.95 7.05
C ILE A 60 7.49 11.81 6.64
N LEU A 61 7.65 12.71 5.68
CA LEU A 61 6.56 13.53 5.15
C LEU A 61 5.45 12.67 4.56
N LYS A 62 5.79 11.66 3.75
CA LYS A 62 4.80 10.72 3.18
C LYS A 62 4.03 9.93 4.24
N GLN A 63 4.63 9.67 5.41
CA GLN A 63 3.96 8.97 6.51
C GLN A 63 3.05 9.89 7.34
N ARG A 64 3.43 11.17 7.47
CA ARG A 64 2.71 12.15 8.31
C ARG A 64 1.58 12.86 7.57
N LEU A 65 1.72 13.06 6.27
CA LEU A 65 0.69 13.70 5.46
C LEU A 65 -0.45 12.73 5.16
N LYS A 66 -1.67 13.26 5.12
CA LYS A 66 -2.84 12.50 4.66
C LYS A 66 -2.68 12.24 3.16
N VAL A 67 -2.52 10.97 2.78
CA VAL A 67 -2.31 10.54 1.39
C VAL A 67 -3.66 10.27 0.73
N PRO A 68 -3.97 10.88 -0.43
CA PRO A 68 -5.19 10.61 -1.19
C PRO A 68 -5.37 9.11 -1.52
N PRO A 69 -6.60 8.59 -1.58
CA PRO A 69 -6.86 7.17 -1.82
C PRO A 69 -6.26 6.65 -3.14
N ALA A 70 -6.25 7.49 -4.19
CA ALA A 70 -5.66 7.17 -5.49
C ALA A 70 -4.14 6.92 -5.43
N LEU A 71 -3.44 7.52 -4.47
CA LEU A 71 -2.02 7.28 -4.22
C LEU A 71 -1.81 6.19 -3.16
N ASN A 72 -2.71 6.13 -2.17
CA ASN A 72 -2.62 5.15 -1.09
C ASN A 72 -2.84 3.71 -1.58
N GLN A 73 -3.51 3.48 -2.71
CA GLN A 73 -3.63 2.14 -3.28
C GLN A 73 -2.27 1.48 -3.57
N PHE A 74 -1.21 2.25 -3.88
CA PHE A 74 0.14 1.72 -4.12
C PHE A 74 0.88 1.32 -2.83
N THR A 75 0.39 1.70 -1.65
CA THR A 75 0.97 1.21 -0.39
C THR A 75 0.55 -0.24 -0.11
N LYS A 76 -0.61 -0.64 -0.64
CA LYS A 76 -1.15 -1.99 -0.55
C LYS A 76 -0.67 -2.79 -1.74
N THR A 77 0.03 -3.88 -1.46
CA THR A 77 0.66 -4.71 -2.48
C THR A 77 0.32 -6.16 -2.22
N LEU A 78 0.40 -6.97 -3.27
CA LEU A 78 0.27 -8.42 -3.22
C LEU A 78 1.13 -9.03 -2.10
N ASP A 79 0.60 -10.05 -1.42
CA ASP A 79 1.30 -10.76 -0.37
C ASP A 79 2.55 -11.47 -0.92
N LYS A 80 3.48 -11.80 -0.02
CA LYS A 80 4.79 -12.33 -0.41
C LYS A 80 4.68 -13.70 -1.10
N ASN A 81 3.70 -14.52 -0.70
CA ASN A 81 3.58 -15.89 -1.19
C ASN A 81 3.00 -15.90 -2.60
N LEU A 82 1.88 -15.20 -2.81
CA LEU A 82 1.25 -15.04 -4.11
C LEU A 82 2.16 -14.30 -5.09
N ALA A 83 2.88 -13.26 -4.63
CA ALA A 83 3.88 -12.59 -5.46
C ALA A 83 4.98 -13.56 -5.92
N THR A 84 5.43 -14.48 -5.06
CA THR A 84 6.48 -15.45 -5.43
C THR A 84 5.97 -16.43 -6.49
N GLN A 85 4.72 -16.90 -6.38
CA GLN A 85 4.08 -17.76 -7.39
C GLN A 85 3.93 -17.01 -8.73
N LEU A 86 3.44 -15.77 -8.69
CA LEU A 86 3.32 -14.91 -9.87
C LEU A 86 4.67 -14.71 -10.56
N PHE A 87 5.74 -14.40 -9.83
CA PHE A 87 7.06 -14.22 -10.43
C PHE A 87 7.64 -15.51 -11.01
N LYS A 88 7.38 -16.68 -10.41
CA LYS A 88 7.77 -17.98 -10.99
C LYS A 88 7.11 -18.18 -12.35
N LEU A 89 5.82 -17.88 -12.47
CA LEU A 89 5.09 -17.92 -13.73
C LEU A 89 5.68 -16.92 -14.74
N LEU A 90 5.83 -15.65 -14.36
CA LEU A 90 6.37 -14.60 -15.25
C LEU A 90 7.78 -14.93 -15.77
N MET A 91 8.60 -15.61 -14.96
CA MET A 91 9.94 -16.05 -15.37
C MET A 91 9.92 -17.15 -16.44
N LYS A 92 8.83 -17.92 -16.59
CA LYS A 92 8.65 -18.87 -17.71
C LYS A 92 8.38 -18.16 -19.04
N TYR A 93 7.75 -16.97 -19.00
CA TYR A 93 7.30 -16.20 -20.17
C TYR A 93 8.22 -15.03 -20.53
N ARG A 94 9.50 -15.06 -20.12
CA ARG A 94 10.41 -13.94 -20.34
C ARG A 94 10.61 -13.65 -21.83
N PRO A 95 10.67 -12.37 -22.23
CA PRO A 95 11.05 -12.00 -23.58
C PRO A 95 12.52 -12.39 -23.85
N GLU A 96 12.84 -12.58 -25.13
CA GLU A 96 14.19 -12.93 -25.57
C GLU A 96 15.22 -11.87 -25.17
N ASP A 97 16.40 -12.33 -24.73
CA ASP A 97 17.57 -11.48 -24.56
C ASP A 97 18.21 -11.14 -25.92
N LYS A 98 19.03 -10.09 -25.96
CA LYS A 98 19.72 -9.63 -27.18
C LYS A 98 20.59 -10.72 -27.79
N ALA A 99 21.26 -11.54 -26.97
CA ALA A 99 22.06 -12.68 -27.46
C ALA A 99 21.18 -13.76 -28.10
N ALA A 100 20.14 -14.21 -27.40
CA ALA A 100 19.18 -15.19 -27.93
C ALA A 100 18.50 -14.71 -29.22
N LYS A 101 18.19 -13.41 -29.32
CA LYS A 101 17.64 -12.81 -30.55
C LYS A 101 18.64 -12.86 -31.70
N LYS A 102 19.93 -12.58 -31.45
CA LYS A 102 20.99 -12.68 -32.47
C LYS A 102 21.11 -14.12 -32.96
N ASP A 103 21.17 -15.09 -32.05
CA ASP A 103 21.30 -16.52 -32.40
C ASP A 103 20.09 -17.00 -33.20
N ARG A 104 18.88 -16.57 -32.83
CA ARG A 104 17.65 -16.87 -33.56
C ARG A 104 17.67 -16.29 -34.97
N LEU A 105 18.12 -15.04 -35.12
CA LEU A 105 18.24 -14.39 -36.44
C LEU A 105 19.30 -15.07 -37.31
N LEU A 106 20.43 -15.44 -36.73
CA LEU A 106 21.51 -16.15 -37.43
C LEU A 106 21.04 -17.52 -37.92
N LYS A 107 20.38 -18.31 -37.05
CA LYS A 107 19.78 -19.60 -37.42
C LYS A 107 18.70 -19.45 -38.49
N LYS A 108 17.88 -18.40 -38.39
CA LYS A 108 16.85 -18.12 -39.38
C LYS A 108 17.47 -17.77 -40.74
N ALA A 109 18.48 -16.90 -40.76
CA ALA A 109 19.20 -16.54 -41.99
C ALA A 109 19.89 -17.76 -42.63
N GLN A 110 20.48 -18.65 -41.82
CA GLN A 110 21.06 -19.92 -42.30
C GLN A 110 19.99 -20.84 -42.90
N ALA A 111 18.85 -21.01 -42.24
CA ALA A 111 17.76 -21.86 -42.73
C ALA A 111 17.13 -21.31 -44.02
N GLU A 112 17.01 -19.98 -44.14
CA GLU A 112 16.55 -19.31 -45.36
C GLU A 112 17.57 -19.45 -46.50
N ALA A 113 18.87 -19.35 -46.22
CA ALA A 113 19.93 -19.58 -47.20
C ALA A 113 19.96 -21.05 -47.70
N GLU A 114 19.60 -22.01 -46.84
CA GLU A 114 19.44 -23.42 -47.20
C GLU A 114 18.09 -23.74 -47.89
N GLY A 115 17.22 -22.74 -48.11
CA GLY A 115 15.95 -22.90 -48.81
C GLY A 115 14.84 -23.62 -48.02
N LYS A 116 14.99 -23.79 -46.70
CA LYS A 116 13.96 -24.42 -45.85
C LYS A 116 12.89 -23.39 -45.45
N PRO A 117 11.58 -23.69 -45.60
CA PRO A 117 10.52 -22.75 -45.24
C PRO A 117 10.49 -22.51 -43.72
N SER A 118 10.59 -21.25 -43.29
CA SER A 118 10.65 -20.88 -41.87
C SER A 118 9.26 -20.69 -41.26
N GLU A 119 8.57 -21.76 -40.87
CA GLU A 119 7.36 -21.64 -40.03
C GLU A 119 7.75 -21.37 -38.57
N SER A 120 7.71 -20.10 -38.17
CA SER A 120 7.97 -19.70 -36.78
C SER A 120 6.67 -19.40 -36.05
N LYS A 121 6.29 -20.28 -35.13
CA LYS A 121 5.18 -20.03 -34.19
C LYS A 121 5.50 -18.80 -33.34
N LYS A 122 4.55 -17.86 -33.25
CA LYS A 122 4.74 -16.62 -32.48
C LYS A 122 4.98 -16.97 -31.00
N PRO A 123 6.10 -16.54 -30.40
CA PRO A 123 6.39 -16.86 -29.01
C PRO A 123 5.42 -16.13 -28.07
N ILE A 124 4.92 -16.86 -27.08
CA ILE A 124 4.11 -16.30 -26.00
C ILE A 124 5.07 -15.70 -24.98
N VAL A 125 5.01 -14.39 -24.80
CA VAL A 125 5.93 -13.63 -23.95
C VAL A 125 5.18 -12.62 -23.10
N VAL A 126 5.73 -12.29 -21.94
CA VAL A 126 5.29 -11.15 -21.13
C VAL A 126 5.42 -9.88 -21.95
N LYS A 127 4.35 -9.11 -22.03
CA LYS A 127 4.32 -7.79 -22.65
C LYS A 127 4.76 -6.75 -21.62
N TYR A 128 5.54 -5.79 -22.06
CA TYR A 128 6.11 -4.76 -21.19
C TYR A 128 6.16 -3.42 -21.88
N GLY A 129 6.33 -2.37 -21.07
CA GLY A 129 6.32 -0.97 -21.50
C GLY A 129 4.94 -0.35 -21.31
N LEU A 130 4.91 0.87 -20.77
CA LEU A 130 3.67 1.55 -20.37
C LEU A 130 2.68 1.65 -21.54
N ASN A 131 3.09 2.25 -22.66
CA ASN A 131 2.24 2.47 -23.83
C ASN A 131 1.74 1.17 -24.46
N HIS A 132 2.55 0.12 -24.42
CA HIS A 132 2.17 -1.17 -25.01
C HIS A 132 1.17 -1.90 -24.10
N VAL A 133 1.39 -1.89 -22.79
CA VAL A 133 0.45 -2.46 -21.82
C VAL A 133 -0.89 -1.74 -21.88
N THR A 134 -0.89 -0.41 -22.00
CA THR A 134 -2.13 0.38 -22.03
C THR A 134 -2.93 0.10 -23.29
N TYR A 135 -2.27 0.03 -24.45
CA TYR A 135 -2.91 -0.41 -25.69
C TYR A 135 -3.56 -1.80 -25.55
N LEU A 136 -2.88 -2.75 -24.90
CA LEU A 136 -3.43 -4.11 -24.71
C LEU A 136 -4.64 -4.15 -23.75
N ILE A 137 -4.67 -3.26 -22.76
CA ILE A 137 -5.80 -3.11 -21.84
C ILE A 137 -7.00 -2.51 -22.58
N GLU A 138 -6.81 -1.43 -23.34
CA GLU A 138 -7.87 -0.80 -24.14
C GLU A 138 -8.47 -1.75 -25.17
N GLN A 139 -7.65 -2.65 -25.73
CA GLN A 139 -8.08 -3.66 -26.68
C GLN A 139 -8.69 -4.92 -26.02
N ASN A 140 -8.81 -4.97 -24.69
CA ASN A 140 -9.26 -6.14 -23.94
C ASN A 140 -8.49 -7.43 -24.26
N LYS A 141 -7.21 -7.32 -24.64
CA LYS A 141 -6.33 -8.46 -24.92
C LYS A 141 -5.47 -8.86 -23.72
N ALA A 142 -5.40 -8.00 -22.71
CA ALA A 142 -4.71 -8.25 -21.46
C ALA A 142 -5.53 -9.19 -20.57
N GLN A 143 -4.92 -10.29 -20.11
CA GLN A 143 -5.53 -11.19 -19.13
C GLN A 143 -5.17 -10.84 -17.69
N LEU A 144 -3.95 -10.34 -17.47
CA LEU A 144 -3.47 -9.87 -16.17
C LEU A 144 -2.51 -8.71 -16.36
N VAL A 145 -2.67 -7.67 -15.55
CA VAL A 145 -1.77 -6.51 -15.50
C VAL A 145 -1.06 -6.47 -14.15
N VAL A 146 0.27 -6.36 -14.17
CA VAL A 146 1.11 -6.26 -12.97
C VAL A 146 1.72 -4.87 -12.92
N ILE A 147 1.50 -4.15 -11.82
CA ILE A 147 1.90 -2.75 -11.63
C ILE A 147 2.93 -2.65 -10.51
N ALA A 148 4.03 -1.92 -10.72
CA ALA A 148 4.99 -1.65 -9.65
C ALA A 148 4.50 -0.54 -8.69
N HIS A 149 4.75 -0.70 -7.40
CA HIS A 149 4.38 0.29 -6.38
C HIS A 149 5.31 1.52 -6.28
N ASP A 150 6.55 1.42 -6.78
CA ASP A 150 7.66 2.34 -6.52
C ASP A 150 8.13 3.07 -7.79
N VAL A 151 7.21 3.28 -8.73
CA VAL A 151 7.44 4.10 -9.92
C VAL A 151 7.57 5.57 -9.50
N ASP A 152 8.55 6.25 -10.08
CA ASP A 152 8.84 7.67 -9.84
C ASP A 152 9.16 8.25 -11.22
N PRO A 153 8.33 9.14 -11.79
CA PRO A 153 7.12 9.78 -11.23
C PRO A 153 5.88 8.85 -11.12
N ILE A 154 5.01 9.08 -10.13
CA ILE A 154 3.85 8.20 -9.84
C ILE A 154 2.68 8.41 -10.82
N GLU A 155 2.63 9.58 -11.46
CA GLU A 155 1.65 10.03 -12.44
C GLU A 155 1.58 9.07 -13.63
N LEU A 156 2.69 8.39 -13.94
CA LEU A 156 2.77 7.41 -15.02
C LEU A 156 1.87 6.18 -14.79
N VAL A 157 1.62 5.80 -13.53
CA VAL A 157 0.88 4.58 -13.19
C VAL A 157 -0.37 4.82 -12.36
N VAL A 158 -0.58 6.04 -11.84
CA VAL A 158 -1.70 6.35 -10.93
C VAL A 158 -3.08 6.05 -11.52
N TRP A 159 -3.24 6.24 -12.82
CA TRP A 159 -4.47 6.02 -13.57
C TRP A 159 -4.65 4.57 -14.05
N LEU A 160 -3.58 3.76 -14.02
CA LEU A 160 -3.59 2.41 -14.58
C LEU A 160 -4.55 1.46 -13.84
N PRO A 161 -4.63 1.45 -12.49
CA PRO A 161 -5.67 0.68 -11.78
C PRO A 161 -7.09 1.08 -12.18
N ALA A 162 -7.36 2.38 -12.38
CA ALA A 162 -8.67 2.87 -12.79
C ALA A 162 -9.03 2.40 -14.22
N LEU A 163 -8.06 2.44 -15.14
CA LEU A 163 -8.21 1.89 -16.49
C LEU A 163 -8.55 0.39 -16.44
N CYS A 164 -7.77 -0.40 -15.70
CA CYS A 164 -8.00 -1.84 -15.56
C CYS A 164 -9.39 -2.16 -15.00
N ARG A 165 -9.88 -1.39 -14.02
CA ARG A 165 -11.24 -1.54 -13.47
C ARG A 165 -12.33 -1.20 -14.48
N LYS A 166 -12.12 -0.17 -15.32
CA LYS A 166 -13.08 0.23 -16.35
C LYS A 166 -13.19 -0.82 -17.47
N MET A 167 -12.07 -1.45 -17.81
CA MET A 167 -11.99 -2.48 -18.85
C MET A 167 -12.17 -3.90 -18.31
N GLU A 168 -12.49 -4.05 -17.01
CA GLU A 168 -12.68 -5.34 -16.33
C GLU A 168 -11.47 -6.29 -16.39
N VAL A 169 -10.27 -5.74 -16.53
CA VAL A 169 -9.02 -6.51 -16.58
C VAL A 169 -8.47 -6.68 -15.15
N PRO A 170 -8.18 -7.92 -14.70
CA PRO A 170 -7.54 -8.16 -13.42
C PRO A 170 -6.17 -7.47 -13.34
N TYR A 171 -5.91 -6.77 -12.24
CA TYR A 171 -4.63 -6.13 -11.99
C TYR A 171 -4.12 -6.42 -10.58
N CYS A 172 -2.80 -6.42 -10.40
CA CYS A 172 -2.18 -6.51 -9.09
C CYS A 172 -1.06 -5.48 -8.94
N ILE A 173 -0.86 -5.00 -7.71
CA ILE A 173 0.23 -4.08 -7.36
C ILE A 173 1.31 -4.87 -6.63
N VAL A 174 2.54 -4.80 -7.14
CA VAL A 174 3.66 -5.61 -6.68
C VAL A 174 4.80 -4.73 -6.16
N LYS A 175 5.50 -5.24 -5.14
CA LYS A 175 6.70 -4.60 -4.59
C LYS A 175 7.90 -4.73 -5.52
N GLY A 176 8.42 -3.59 -5.97
CA GLY A 176 9.71 -3.42 -6.61
C GLY A 176 9.67 -3.42 -8.14
N LYS A 177 9.79 -2.24 -8.75
CA LYS A 177 9.95 -2.06 -10.21
C LYS A 177 11.20 -2.72 -10.76
N SER A 178 12.23 -2.87 -9.93
CA SER A 178 13.45 -3.61 -10.29
C SER A 178 13.18 -5.10 -10.46
N ARG A 179 12.29 -5.69 -9.65
CA ARG A 179 11.92 -7.11 -9.79
C ARG A 179 11.15 -7.38 -11.08
N LEU A 180 10.25 -6.46 -11.46
CA LEU A 180 9.60 -6.51 -12.78
C LEU A 180 10.63 -6.32 -13.91
N GLY A 181 11.58 -5.42 -13.72
CA GLY A 181 12.70 -5.20 -14.65
C GLY A 181 13.50 -6.47 -14.91
N THR A 182 13.84 -7.21 -13.84
CA THR A 182 14.55 -8.49 -13.95
C THR A 182 13.82 -9.42 -14.92
N VAL A 183 12.50 -9.63 -14.79
CA VAL A 183 11.73 -10.50 -15.69
C VAL A 183 11.96 -10.16 -17.16
N VAL A 184 12.02 -8.89 -17.53
CA VAL A 184 12.10 -8.44 -18.93
C VAL A 184 13.51 -8.04 -19.39
N HIS A 185 14.55 -8.41 -18.63
CA HIS A 185 15.95 -8.07 -18.92
C HIS A 185 16.21 -6.55 -18.96
N GLN A 186 15.51 -5.79 -18.10
CA GLN A 186 15.69 -4.34 -17.92
C GLN A 186 16.07 -4.00 -16.48
N LYS A 187 16.67 -2.82 -16.27
CA LYS A 187 16.97 -2.34 -14.90
C LYS A 187 15.70 -2.15 -14.07
N THR A 188 14.64 -1.66 -14.71
CA THR A 188 13.34 -1.38 -14.09
C THR A 188 12.22 -1.53 -15.12
N ALA A 189 11.04 -1.96 -14.68
CA ALA A 189 9.81 -1.90 -15.47
C ALA A 189 8.66 -1.35 -14.61
N ALA A 190 7.84 -0.46 -15.18
CA ALA A 190 6.71 0.15 -14.48
C ALA A 190 5.49 -0.79 -14.41
N CYS A 191 5.19 -1.46 -15.52
CA CYS A 191 4.11 -2.41 -15.64
C CYS A 191 4.49 -3.58 -16.56
N LEU A 192 3.85 -4.72 -16.33
CA LEU A 192 3.92 -5.93 -17.16
C LEU A 192 2.49 -6.41 -17.45
N CYS A 193 2.31 -7.12 -18.55
CA CYS A 193 1.03 -7.68 -18.95
C CYS A 193 1.20 -9.09 -19.52
N LEU A 194 0.29 -9.99 -19.18
CA LEU A 194 0.12 -11.28 -19.83
C LEU A 194 -1.10 -11.22 -20.76
N THR A 195 -0.90 -11.56 -22.03
CA THR A 195 -2.01 -11.63 -23.01
C THR A 195 -2.54 -13.04 -23.19
N THR A 196 -1.64 -14.01 -23.22
CA THR A 196 -1.95 -15.43 -23.39
C THR A 196 -0.96 -16.23 -22.55
N VAL A 197 -1.40 -17.40 -22.11
CA VAL A 197 -0.64 -18.36 -21.31
C VAL A 197 -0.73 -19.71 -22.03
N LYS A 198 0.32 -20.53 -21.97
CA LYS A 198 0.30 -21.90 -22.49
C LYS A 198 -0.72 -22.73 -21.73
N ASN A 199 -1.25 -23.77 -22.36
CA ASN A 199 -2.27 -24.63 -21.74
C ASN A 199 -1.77 -25.30 -20.44
N GLU A 200 -0.49 -25.65 -20.38
CA GLU A 200 0.14 -26.26 -19.20
C GLU A 200 0.06 -25.37 -17.95
N ASP A 201 0.26 -24.06 -18.11
CA ASP A 201 0.29 -23.11 -17.00
C ASP A 201 -1.09 -22.48 -16.72
N LYS A 202 -2.12 -22.84 -17.50
CA LYS A 202 -3.46 -22.21 -17.42
C LYS A 202 -4.11 -22.43 -16.06
N LEU A 203 -3.94 -23.60 -15.46
CA LEU A 203 -4.48 -23.91 -14.12
C LEU A 203 -3.78 -23.09 -13.02
N GLU A 204 -2.46 -22.97 -13.08
CA GLU A 204 -1.69 -22.12 -12.15
C GLU A 204 -2.11 -20.65 -12.28
N PHE A 205 -2.27 -20.19 -13.53
CA PHE A 205 -2.66 -18.83 -13.84
C PHE A 205 -4.08 -18.49 -13.36
N SER A 206 -5.06 -19.39 -13.55
CA SER A 206 -6.43 -19.18 -13.07
C SER A 206 -6.50 -19.04 -11.54
N LYS A 207 -5.76 -19.87 -10.80
CA LYS A 207 -5.68 -19.76 -9.33
C LYS A 207 -5.11 -18.41 -8.88
N ILE A 208 -4.05 -17.95 -9.56
CA ILE A 208 -3.46 -16.63 -9.29
C ILE A 208 -4.45 -15.51 -9.64
N LEU A 209 -5.20 -15.64 -10.73
CA LEU A 209 -6.20 -14.66 -11.14
C LEU A 209 -7.36 -14.56 -10.14
N GLU A 210 -7.88 -15.69 -9.65
CA GLU A 210 -8.93 -15.74 -8.63
C GLU A 210 -8.45 -15.03 -7.35
N ALA A 211 -7.27 -15.41 -6.85
CA ALA A 211 -6.68 -14.77 -5.68
C ALA A 211 -6.44 -13.26 -5.85
N ILE A 212 -6.07 -12.81 -7.05
CA ILE A 212 -5.90 -11.37 -7.36
C ILE A 212 -7.24 -10.64 -7.47
N LYS A 213 -8.29 -11.29 -7.99
CA LYS A 213 -9.64 -10.70 -8.05
C LYS A 213 -10.23 -10.54 -6.65
N GLU A 214 -10.00 -11.51 -5.79
CA GLU A 214 -10.42 -11.51 -4.39
C GLU A 214 -9.56 -10.59 -3.51
N ASP A 215 -8.33 -10.28 -3.93
CA ASP A 215 -7.42 -9.41 -3.19
C ASP A 215 -8.13 -8.07 -2.89
N PRO A 216 -8.27 -7.71 -1.62
CA PRO A 216 -9.13 -6.59 -1.25
C PRO A 216 -8.49 -5.23 -1.58
N THR A 217 -7.41 -5.18 -2.36
CA THR A 217 -6.92 -3.99 -3.08
C THR A 217 -7.77 -3.65 -4.30
N ASN A 218 -8.56 -4.60 -4.81
CA ASN A 218 -9.44 -4.46 -5.97
C ASN A 218 -10.91 -4.18 -5.61
N THR A 219 -11.32 -4.40 -4.34
CA THR A 219 -12.69 -4.12 -3.87
C THR A 219 -13.02 -2.63 -3.93
N ARG A 220 -14.17 -2.28 -4.53
CA ARG A 220 -14.69 -0.91 -4.69
C ARG A 220 -14.90 -0.16 -3.36
N ASP A 221 -15.03 -0.89 -2.26
CA ASP A 221 -15.56 -0.38 -0.98
C ASP A 221 -14.52 0.18 -0.01
N LYS A 222 -13.23 0.17 -0.36
CA LYS A 222 -12.18 0.78 0.47
C LYS A 222 -11.98 2.27 0.18
N THR A 223 -13.06 2.99 -0.08
CA THR A 223 -13.08 4.44 0.09
C THR A 223 -12.83 4.72 1.56
N ILE A 224 -11.67 5.30 1.88
CA ILE A 224 -11.42 5.79 3.24
C ILE A 224 -12.41 6.95 3.44
N LYS A 225 -13.43 6.76 4.27
CA LYS A 225 -14.23 7.88 4.79
C LYS A 225 -13.28 8.75 5.60
N LEU A 226 -13.05 9.96 5.11
CA LEU A 226 -12.25 10.97 5.81
C LEU A 226 -13.18 11.70 6.77
N TYR A 227 -12.93 11.58 8.06
CA TYR A 227 -13.62 12.38 9.08
C TYR A 227 -12.91 13.75 9.21
N PRO A 228 -13.51 14.85 8.75
CA PRO A 228 -12.91 16.18 8.85
C PRO A 228 -12.71 16.54 10.33
N GLY A 229 -11.53 17.06 10.69
CA GLY A 229 -11.21 17.42 12.08
C GLY A 229 -10.63 16.30 12.96
N MET A 230 -10.67 15.04 12.53
CA MET A 230 -10.06 13.92 13.26
C MET A 230 -8.57 13.76 12.91
N TRP A 231 -7.73 13.67 13.95
CA TRP A 231 -6.27 13.51 13.85
C TRP A 231 -5.78 12.50 14.89
N HIS A 232 -5.03 11.50 14.43
CA HIS A 232 -4.39 10.55 15.33
C HIS A 232 -3.18 11.17 16.02
N GLY A 233 -3.39 11.64 17.25
CA GLY A 233 -2.33 12.05 18.15
C GLY A 233 -1.63 10.82 18.73
N LEU A 234 -0.33 10.62 18.45
CA LEU A 234 0.41 9.48 19.02
C LEU A 234 0.62 9.60 20.54
N THR A 235 0.44 10.81 21.10
CA THR A 235 0.65 11.15 22.50
C THR A 235 -0.64 11.44 23.26
N SER A 236 -1.74 11.63 22.55
CA SER A 236 -3.05 11.98 23.11
C SER A 236 -4.07 11.11 22.39
N GLY A 237 -4.70 10.18 23.11
CA GLY A 237 -5.73 9.30 22.53
C GLY A 237 -6.85 10.09 21.84
N GLU A 238 -7.64 9.41 21.02
CA GLU A 238 -8.81 10.01 20.38
C GLU A 238 -9.90 10.29 21.43
N PRO A 239 -10.65 11.40 21.33
CA PRO A 239 -11.80 11.64 22.19
C PRO A 239 -12.95 10.66 21.86
N ASP A 240 -13.71 10.23 22.87
CA ASP A 240 -14.74 9.19 22.74
C ASP A 240 -15.79 9.51 21.67
N ALA A 241 -16.18 10.78 21.51
CA ALA A 241 -17.13 11.19 20.47
C ALA A 241 -16.64 10.89 19.04
N ASN A 242 -15.32 10.98 18.81
CA ASN A 242 -14.72 10.65 17.51
C ASN A 242 -14.70 9.13 17.29
N VAL A 243 -14.49 8.38 18.38
CA VAL A 243 -14.48 6.92 18.39
C VAL A 243 -15.88 6.39 18.05
N ASP A 244 -16.92 6.95 18.66
CA ASP A 244 -18.32 6.55 18.44
C ASP A 244 -18.79 6.83 17.00
N LEU A 245 -18.38 7.94 16.40
CA LEU A 245 -18.68 8.25 14.99
C LEU A 245 -18.10 7.20 14.03
N VAL A 246 -16.86 6.77 14.29
CA VAL A 246 -16.20 5.73 13.50
C VAL A 246 -16.88 4.38 13.70
N PHE A 247 -17.24 4.03 14.94
CA PHE A 247 -17.93 2.77 15.23
C PHE A 247 -19.34 2.73 14.62
N ALA A 248 -20.11 3.81 14.69
CA ALA A 248 -21.43 3.90 14.06
C ALA A 248 -21.35 3.67 12.55
N ASP A 249 -20.36 4.24 11.87
CA ASP A 249 -20.13 4.04 10.44
C ASP A 249 -19.72 2.60 10.10
N ILE A 250 -18.92 1.96 10.97
CA ILE A 250 -18.55 0.54 10.82
C ILE A 250 -19.78 -0.36 10.97
N ILE A 251 -20.61 -0.10 11.98
CA ILE A 251 -21.84 -0.86 12.23
C ILE A 251 -22.80 -0.70 11.06
N ASN A 252 -23.05 0.52 10.60
CA ASN A 252 -23.93 0.79 9.47
C ASN A 252 -23.41 0.12 8.17
N TRP A 253 -22.09 0.09 7.97
CA TRP A 253 -21.49 -0.64 6.85
C TRP A 253 -21.65 -2.16 6.96
N LEU A 254 -21.59 -2.72 8.17
CA LEU A 254 -21.83 -4.14 8.42
C LEU A 254 -23.31 -4.48 8.21
N ASP A 255 -24.22 -3.69 8.76
CA ASP A 255 -25.67 -3.91 8.67
C ASP A 255 -26.17 -3.92 7.21
N VAL A 256 -25.63 -3.03 6.37
CA VAL A 256 -25.93 -3.01 4.92
C VAL A 256 -25.50 -4.30 4.21
N ARG A 257 -24.54 -5.05 4.75
CA ARG A 257 -23.99 -6.27 4.13
C ARG A 257 -24.49 -7.55 4.74
N THR A 258 -24.84 -7.53 6.02
CA THR A 258 -25.43 -8.66 6.73
C THR A 258 -26.95 -8.66 6.64
N GLY A 259 -27.56 -7.54 6.25
CA GLY A 259 -28.99 -7.46 5.98
C GLY A 259 -29.39 -8.30 4.78
N ASP A 260 -30.10 -9.39 5.03
CA ASP A 260 -30.93 -10.05 4.03
C ASP A 260 -31.84 -9.01 3.34
N ALA A 261 -32.04 -9.18 2.03
CA ALA A 261 -32.78 -8.28 1.14
C ALA A 261 -34.27 -8.04 1.50
N THR A 262 -34.70 -8.39 2.72
CA THR A 262 -36.08 -8.38 3.21
C THR A 262 -36.34 -7.36 4.32
N SER A 263 -35.33 -6.61 4.83
CA SER A 263 -35.53 -5.66 5.94
C SER A 263 -35.57 -4.17 5.56
N LEU A 264 -35.44 -3.84 4.26
CA LEU A 264 -35.39 -2.45 3.78
C LEU A 264 -36.74 -1.71 3.73
N THR A 265 -37.87 -2.38 3.98
CA THR A 265 -39.20 -1.73 4.00
C THR A 265 -39.69 -1.36 5.41
N ALA A 266 -39.06 -1.82 6.48
CA ALA A 266 -39.55 -1.59 7.85
C ALA A 266 -38.96 -0.34 8.54
N ASN A 267 -37.88 0.24 8.02
CA ASN A 267 -37.16 1.33 8.70
C ASN A 267 -37.47 2.74 8.18
N VAL A 268 -38.29 2.89 7.13
CA VAL A 268 -38.74 4.22 6.65
C VAL A 268 -39.88 4.77 7.53
N GLU A 269 -40.71 3.91 8.14
CA GLU A 269 -41.83 4.37 8.97
C GLU A 269 -41.43 4.80 10.40
N LYS A 270 -40.31 4.31 10.95
CA LYS A 270 -39.89 4.68 12.32
C LYS A 270 -39.18 6.04 12.41
N VAL A 271 -38.68 6.59 11.31
CA VAL A 271 -38.03 7.92 11.29
C VAL A 271 -39.07 9.05 11.22
N ALA A 272 -40.26 8.80 10.67
CA ALA A 272 -41.31 9.81 10.55
C ALA A 272 -41.99 10.18 11.88
N CYS A 273 -41.91 9.34 12.91
CA CYS A 273 -42.65 9.53 14.17
C CYS A 273 -41.90 10.28 15.27
N ASN A 274 -40.63 10.65 15.08
CA ASN A 274 -39.82 11.29 16.15
C ASN A 274 -39.51 12.77 15.93
N VAL A 275 -40.24 13.45 15.03
CA VAL A 275 -40.13 14.91 14.83
C VAL A 275 -41.29 15.66 15.49
N GLN A 276 -41.59 15.33 16.75
CA GLN A 276 -42.43 16.16 17.62
C GLN A 276 -41.73 16.36 18.95
N GLY A 277 -40.91 17.41 19.02
CA GLY A 277 -40.18 17.77 20.24
C GLY A 277 -39.20 18.91 19.99
N GLU A 278 -39.69 20.11 19.69
CA GLU A 278 -38.86 21.32 19.68
C GLU A 278 -38.50 21.76 21.12
N PRO A 279 -37.25 22.17 21.41
CA PRO A 279 -36.93 22.96 22.59
C PRO A 279 -37.00 24.46 22.24
N LYS A 280 -37.81 25.21 23.00
CA LYS A 280 -37.86 26.68 22.95
C LYS A 280 -36.49 27.28 23.24
N ARG A 281 -35.93 28.03 22.28
CA ARG A 281 -34.85 29.01 22.51
C ARG A 281 -35.46 30.41 22.45
N GLU A 282 -35.44 31.11 23.58
CA GLU A 282 -35.61 32.56 23.61
C GLU A 282 -34.52 33.22 22.77
N GLN A 283 -34.91 33.97 21.74
CA GLN A 283 -34.06 34.95 21.10
C GLN A 283 -34.74 36.31 21.20
N ALA A 284 -34.10 37.22 21.93
CA ALA A 284 -34.37 38.63 21.87
C ALA A 284 -34.09 39.14 20.46
N SER A 285 -35.11 39.69 19.79
CA SER A 285 -35.00 40.34 18.49
C SER A 285 -34.85 41.85 18.67
N LEU A 286 -33.64 42.35 18.36
CA LEU A 286 -33.39 43.75 18.04
C LEU A 286 -33.48 43.90 16.51
N LEU A 287 -34.41 44.76 16.10
CA LEU A 287 -34.46 45.52 14.83
C LEU A 287 -34.57 44.76 13.49
N GLY A 288 -35.64 45.11 12.76
CA GLY A 288 -35.50 45.40 11.33
C GLY A 288 -36.64 44.93 10.43
N GLY A 289 -37.54 45.84 10.08
CA GLY A 289 -37.94 45.99 8.68
C GLY A 289 -39.34 45.52 8.25
N LEU A 290 -40.10 46.53 7.80
CA LEU A 290 -41.01 46.50 6.65
C LEU A 290 -42.37 45.82 6.83
N ASN A 291 -43.42 46.63 7.01
CA ASN A 291 -44.56 46.60 6.09
C ASN A 291 -45.48 47.83 6.18
N GLY A 292 -45.68 48.45 5.02
CA GLY A 292 -46.98 48.86 4.47
C GLY A 292 -47.88 49.77 5.29
N GLY A 293 -47.80 51.08 5.04
CA GLY A 293 -48.81 52.05 5.45
C GLY A 293 -48.83 53.25 4.51
N GLY A 294 -49.49 53.10 3.36
CA GLY A 294 -49.68 54.22 2.43
C GLY A 294 -50.59 55.29 3.03
N ARG A 295 -50.13 56.54 3.02
CA ARG A 295 -50.96 57.75 2.97
C ARG A 295 -50.14 58.90 2.41
N ARG A 296 -50.65 59.51 1.34
CA ARG A 296 -50.24 60.80 0.77
C ARG A 296 -50.22 61.87 1.87
N LEU A 297 -49.33 62.85 1.80
CA LEU A 297 -49.66 64.24 1.42
C LEU A 297 -48.43 65.17 1.47
N VAL A 298 -48.25 65.93 0.37
CA VAL A 298 -47.64 67.28 0.19
C VAL A 298 -46.26 67.68 0.75
N HIS A 299 -45.37 68.00 -0.20
CA HIS A 299 -44.67 69.30 -0.43
C HIS A 299 -44.40 70.27 0.75
N ARG A 300 -43.11 70.61 0.94
CA ARG A 300 -42.48 71.96 1.06
C ARG A 300 -41.00 71.74 1.42
N SER A 301 -40.02 72.02 0.55
CA SER A 301 -39.42 73.31 0.16
C SER A 301 -38.64 74.02 1.28
N SER A 302 -37.42 74.47 0.92
CA SER A 302 -36.54 75.46 1.59
C SER A 302 -35.86 74.99 2.89
N MET A 303 -34.56 75.22 3.15
CA MET A 303 -33.52 76.14 2.65
C MET A 303 -32.17 75.42 2.61
#